data_AF-A0A2D6DPV1-F1
#
_entry.id   AF-A0A2D6DPV1-F1
#
_cell.length_a   1.000
_cell.length_b   1.000
_cell.length_c   1.000
_cell.angle_alpha   90.00
_cell.angle_beta   90.00
_cell.angle_gamma   90.00
#
_symmetry.space_group_name_H-M   'P 1'
#
loop_
_entity.id
_entity.type
_entity.pdbx_description
1 polymer ?
#
loop_
_entity_poly.entity_id
_entity_poly.type
_entity_poly.pdbx_seq_one_letter_code
_entity_poly.pdbx_strand_id
1 'polypeptide(L)'
;MKTMPKSTKEEKYRWIKPILNKEISIKQMTRVCPFSERSLKYWLTSFRKFSFDGLENKSRRPKTNPNETPIRVKERIVELRKDKNQCAKKISWDLIDIWGRQCQKILLMFDCMTLMFRVTI
;
A
#
# COMPACT_ATOMS: atom_id res chain seq x y z
N MET A 1 19.11 -27.75 -4.06
CA MET A 1 18.43 -26.94 -5.10
C MET A 1 18.49 -25.46 -4.72
N LYS A 2 19.06 -24.59 -5.57
CA LYS A 2 18.94 -23.12 -5.40
C LYS A 2 17.51 -22.74 -5.75
N THR A 3 16.61 -22.73 -4.77
CA THR A 3 15.25 -22.23 -4.97
C THR A 3 15.34 -20.72 -5.18
N MET A 4 14.70 -20.17 -6.20
CA MET A 4 14.54 -18.71 -6.30
C MET A 4 13.56 -18.25 -5.21
N PRO A 5 13.80 -17.10 -4.55
CA PRO A 5 12.84 -16.57 -3.58
C PRO A 5 11.56 -16.18 -4.31
N LYS A 6 10.40 -16.55 -3.77
CA LYS A 6 9.09 -16.22 -4.36
C LYS A 6 8.58 -14.84 -3.92
N SER A 7 9.12 -14.33 -2.82
CA SER A 7 8.70 -13.08 -2.19
C SER A 7 9.88 -12.26 -1.68
N THR A 8 9.70 -10.94 -1.56
CA THR A 8 10.72 -10.06 -0.98
C THR A 8 11.01 -10.38 0.49
N LYS A 9 10.05 -10.97 1.22
CA LYS A 9 10.24 -11.40 2.62
C LYS A 9 11.28 -12.53 2.70
N GLU A 10 11.15 -13.53 1.82
CA GLU A 10 12.08 -14.65 1.75
C GLU A 10 13.49 -14.21 1.38
N GLU A 11 13.62 -13.26 0.45
CA GLU A 11 14.91 -12.71 0.07
C GLU A 11 15.61 -12.07 1.27
N LYS A 12 14.93 -11.20 2.02
CA LYS A 12 15.49 -10.59 3.23
C LYS A 12 15.85 -11.63 4.29
N TYR A 13 15.00 -12.64 4.47
CA TYR A 13 15.24 -13.70 5.43
C TYR A 13 16.51 -14.48 5.09
N ARG A 14 16.81 -14.73 3.81
CA ARG A 14 18.07 -15.40 3.40
C ARG A 14 19.31 -14.66 3.86
N TRP A 15 19.32 -13.32 3.78
CA TRP A 15 20.45 -12.51 4.21
C TRP A 15 20.62 -12.46 5.73
N ILE A 16 19.52 -12.57 6.46
CA ILE A 16 19.51 -12.45 7.92
C ILE A 16 19.74 -13.81 8.59
N LYS A 17 19.35 -14.91 7.96
CA LYS A 17 19.44 -16.26 8.51
C LYS A 17 20.85 -16.62 9.01
N PRO A 18 21.95 -16.40 8.26
CA PRO A 18 23.31 -16.67 8.75
C PRO A 18 23.70 -15.81 9.96
N ILE A 19 23.18 -14.58 10.04
CA ILE A 19 23.43 -13.68 11.17
C ILE A 19 22.65 -14.15 12.42
N LEU A 20 21.42 -14.65 12.25
CA LEU A 20 20.62 -15.23 13.33
C LEU A 20 21.25 -16.50 13.89
N ASN A 21 21.80 -17.34 13.02
CA ASN A 21 22.55 -18.54 13.38
C ASN A 21 23.93 -18.23 14.00
N LYS A 22 24.32 -16.95 14.08
CA LYS A 22 25.63 -16.48 14.56
C LYS A 22 26.84 -17.02 13.77
N GLU A 23 26.63 -17.40 12.51
CA GLU A 23 27.68 -17.91 11.63
C GLU A 23 28.58 -16.77 11.10
N ILE A 24 28.00 -15.58 10.85
CA ILE A 24 28.66 -14.46 10.17
C ILE A 24 28.38 -13.15 10.92
N SER A 25 29.39 -12.28 11.02
CA SER A 25 29.23 -10.93 11.55
C SER A 25 28.54 -9.99 10.56
N ILE A 26 27.83 -8.96 11.05
CA ILE A 26 27.13 -7.98 10.19
C ILE A 26 28.11 -7.31 9.21
N LYS A 27 29.33 -6.96 9.67
CA LYS A 27 30.38 -6.34 8.84
C LYS A 27 30.88 -7.22 7.69
N GLN A 28 30.90 -8.54 7.89
CA GLN A 28 31.25 -9.47 6.82
C GLN A 28 30.10 -9.64 5.83
N MET A 29 28.86 -9.68 6.33
CA MET A 29 27.67 -9.79 5.48
C MET A 29 27.56 -8.60 4.51
N THR A 30 27.89 -7.39 4.94
CA THR A 30 27.88 -6.20 4.08
C THR A 30 28.88 -6.23 2.93
N ARG A 31 29.90 -7.11 2.96
CA ARG A 31 30.85 -7.26 1.85
C ARG A 31 30.29 -8.14 0.73
N VAL A 32 29.36 -9.04 1.07
CA VAL A 32 28.77 -10.01 0.13
C VAL A 32 27.39 -9.54 -0.35
N CYS A 33 26.65 -8.88 0.53
CA CYS A 33 25.28 -8.44 0.30
C CYS A 33 25.24 -7.12 -0.48
N PRO A 34 24.30 -6.94 -1.43
CA PRO A 34 24.12 -5.66 -2.13
C PRO A 34 23.50 -4.55 -1.26
N PHE A 35 23.15 -4.83 0.01
CA PHE A 35 22.48 -3.90 0.90
C PHE A 35 23.42 -3.31 1.97
N SER A 36 23.10 -2.09 2.40
CA SER A 36 23.85 -1.39 3.45
C SER A 36 23.77 -2.06 4.83
N GLU A 37 24.76 -1.77 5.68
CA GLU A 37 24.78 -2.20 7.09
C GLU A 37 23.51 -1.79 7.84
N ARG A 38 23.01 -0.58 7.55
CA ARG A 38 21.79 -0.03 8.15
C ARG A 38 20.57 -0.88 7.83
N SER A 39 20.45 -1.35 6.58
CA SER A 39 19.35 -2.21 6.14
C SER A 39 19.35 -3.54 6.89
N LEU A 40 20.51 -4.19 7.04
CA LEU A 40 20.64 -5.45 7.78
C LEU A 40 20.28 -5.27 9.26
N LYS A 41 20.77 -4.20 9.92
CA LYS A 41 20.39 -3.86 11.30
C LYS A 41 18.89 -3.60 11.45
N TYR A 42 18.30 -2.89 10.49
CA TYR A 42 16.86 -2.62 10.49
C TYR A 42 16.05 -3.91 10.35
N TRP A 43 16.43 -4.81 9.45
CA TRP A 43 15.71 -6.07 9.31
C TRP A 43 15.87 -6.98 10.52
N LEU A 44 17.07 -7.03 11.14
CA LEU A 44 17.28 -7.77 12.39
C LEU A 44 16.41 -7.26 13.53
N THR A 45 16.32 -5.94 13.70
CA THR A 45 15.47 -5.34 14.74
C THR A 45 13.98 -5.57 14.45
N SER A 46 13.56 -5.47 13.18
CA SER A 46 12.19 -5.76 12.77
C SER A 46 11.82 -7.23 12.96
N PHE A 47 12.72 -8.15 12.58
CA PHE A 47 12.53 -9.59 12.75
C PHE A 47 12.45 -10.00 14.23
N ARG A 48 13.22 -9.37 15.12
CA ARG A 48 13.11 -9.61 16.56
C ARG A 48 11.78 -9.14 17.16
N LYS A 49 11.17 -8.11 16.58
CA LYS A 49 9.90 -7.53 17.08
C LYS A 49 8.67 -8.23 16.51
N PHE A 50 8.70 -8.56 15.22
CA PHE A 50 7.53 -9.00 14.46
C PHE A 50 7.78 -10.31 13.67
N SER A 51 8.88 -11.02 13.96
CA SER A 51 9.26 -12.27 13.30
C SER A 51 9.27 -12.11 11.76
N PHE A 52 8.65 -13.05 11.04
CA PHE A 52 8.65 -13.06 9.58
C PHE A 52 7.86 -11.90 8.97
N ASP A 53 6.79 -11.43 9.63
CA ASP A 53 5.96 -10.31 9.16
C ASP A 53 6.69 -8.97 9.21
N GLY A 54 7.69 -8.86 10.09
CA GLY A 54 8.57 -7.68 10.15
C GLY A 54 9.42 -7.46 8.91
N LEU A 55 9.60 -8.47 8.06
CA LEU A 55 10.37 -8.38 6.81
C LEU A 55 9.52 -7.90 5.63
N GLU A 56 8.20 -7.77 5.82
CA GLU A 56 7.31 -7.24 4.80
C GLU A 56 7.61 -5.80 4.43
N ASN A 57 7.51 -5.48 3.14
CA ASN A 57 7.54 -4.09 2.70
C ASN A 57 6.21 -3.42 3.04
N LYS A 58 6.23 -2.57 4.07
CA LYS A 58 5.07 -1.74 4.43
C LYS A 58 5.18 -0.41 3.69
N SER A 59 4.10 -0.01 3.00
CA SER A 59 4.00 1.33 2.45
C SER A 59 4.01 2.35 3.59
N ARG A 60 4.84 3.39 3.46
CA ARG A 60 4.87 4.55 4.37
C ARG A 60 3.81 5.59 4.02
N ARG A 61 3.10 5.41 2.91
CA ARG A 61 2.02 6.30 2.51
C ARG A 61 0.89 6.21 3.54
N PRO A 62 0.35 7.34 4.04
CA PRO A 62 -0.82 7.30 4.90
C PRO A 62 -1.96 6.58 4.18
N LYS A 63 -2.65 5.69 4.90
CA LYS A 63 -3.80 4.94 4.38
C LYS A 63 -5.08 5.79 4.34
N THR A 64 -5.09 6.91 5.06
CA THR A 64 -6.23 7.81 5.20
C THR A 64 -5.84 9.22 4.75
N ASN A 65 -6.83 9.99 4.31
CA ASN A 65 -6.67 11.39 3.91
C ASN A 65 -7.74 12.21 4.65
N PRO A 66 -7.42 13.37 5.26
CA PRO A 66 -8.44 14.24 5.87
C PRO A 66 -9.54 14.66 4.88
N ASN A 67 -9.20 14.79 3.59
CA ASN A 67 -10.15 15.12 2.53
C ASN A 67 -10.68 13.85 1.84
N GLU A 68 -10.85 12.77 2.59
CA GLU A 68 -11.43 11.53 2.07
C GLU A 68 -12.95 11.62 2.01
N THR A 69 -13.57 11.01 0.99
CA THR A 69 -15.02 10.97 0.89
C THR A 69 -15.62 10.15 2.05
N PRO A 70 -16.74 10.60 2.64
CA PRO A 70 -17.44 9.85 3.67
C PRO A 70 -17.77 8.43 3.20
N ILE A 71 -17.70 7.45 4.11
CA ILE A 71 -17.86 6.03 3.76
C ILE A 71 -19.17 5.73 3.04
N ARG A 72 -20.27 6.36 3.48
CA ARG A 72 -21.60 6.25 2.87
C ARG A 72 -21.60 6.62 1.38
N VAL A 73 -20.81 7.60 0.97
CA VAL A 73 -20.71 8.02 -0.44
C VAL A 73 -19.96 6.97 -1.26
N LYS A 74 -18.91 6.37 -0.70
CA LYS A 74 -18.14 5.31 -1.37
C LYS A 74 -18.97 4.05 -1.56
N GLU A 75 -19.67 3.61 -0.52
CA GLU A 75 -20.57 2.45 -0.59
C GLU A 75 -21.64 2.67 -1.67
N ARG A 76 -22.25 3.87 -1.68
CA ARG A 76 -23.22 4.22 -2.71
C ARG A 76 -22.66 4.24 -4.12
N ILE A 77 -21.42 4.72 -4.31
CA ILE A 77 -20.74 4.65 -5.62
C ILE A 77 -20.55 3.19 -6.06
N VAL A 78 -20.17 2.29 -5.13
CA VAL A 78 -19.98 0.87 -5.43
C VAL A 78 -21.30 0.21 -5.82
N GLU A 79 -22.39 0.50 -5.12
CA GLU A 79 -23.76 0.05 -5.49
C GLU A 79 -24.13 0.53 -6.89
N LEU A 80 -24.04 1.84 -7.16
CA LEU A 80 -24.41 2.41 -8.46
C LEU A 80 -23.57 1.86 -9.61
N ARG A 81 -22.28 1.55 -9.37
CA ARG A 81 -21.42 0.89 -10.36
C ARG A 81 -21.85 -0.54 -10.64
N LYS A 82 -22.26 -1.30 -9.63
CA LYS A 82 -22.77 -2.66 -9.81
C LYS A 82 -24.10 -2.67 -10.55
N ASP A 83 -24.99 -1.72 -10.25
CA ASP A 83 -26.34 -1.69 -10.80
C ASP A 83 -26.38 -1.17 -12.24
N LYS A 84 -25.78 0.00 -12.49
CA LYS A 84 -25.93 0.72 -13.76
C LYS A 84 -24.72 0.57 -14.69
N ASN A 85 -23.57 0.15 -14.16
CA ASN A 85 -22.28 0.05 -14.86
C ASN A 85 -21.91 1.28 -15.71
N GLN A 86 -22.15 2.47 -15.16
CA GLN A 86 -21.95 3.74 -15.86
C GLN A 86 -20.55 4.35 -15.62
N CYS A 87 -20.20 5.33 -16.46
CA CYS A 87 -18.98 6.12 -16.28
C CYS A 87 -19.06 7.02 -15.04
N ALA A 88 -17.90 7.42 -14.50
CA ALA A 88 -17.80 8.18 -13.25
C ALA A 88 -18.59 9.51 -13.28
N LYS A 89 -18.62 10.19 -14.43
CA LYS A 89 -19.33 11.47 -14.59
C LYS A 89 -20.84 11.31 -14.46
N LYS A 90 -21.41 10.25 -15.02
CA LYS A 90 -22.84 9.93 -14.89
C LYS A 90 -23.21 9.56 -13.46
N ILE A 91 -22.39 8.76 -12.79
CA ILE A 91 -22.59 8.42 -11.37
C ILE A 91 -22.54 9.68 -10.49
N SER A 92 -21.67 10.63 -10.81
CA SER A 92 -21.64 11.92 -10.11
C SER A 92 -22.96 12.68 -10.26
N TRP A 93 -23.57 12.69 -11.45
CA TRP A 93 -24.87 13.33 -11.68
C TRP A 93 -25.98 12.60 -10.92
N ASP A 94 -26.02 11.28 -11.00
CA ASP A 94 -26.98 10.45 -10.27
C ASP A 94 -26.90 10.69 -8.75
N LEU A 95 -25.68 10.84 -8.20
CA LEU A 95 -25.49 11.15 -6.79
C LEU A 95 -26.01 12.55 -6.42
N ILE A 96 -25.85 13.53 -7.31
CA ILE A 96 -26.39 14.89 -7.12
C ILE A 96 -27.93 14.84 -7.15
N ASP A 97 -28.52 14.08 -8.06
CA ASP A 97 -29.98 13.96 -8.19
C ASP A 97 -30.60 13.24 -6.98
N ILE A 98 -29.97 12.17 -6.49
CA ILE A 98 -30.48 11.39 -5.34
C ILE A 98 -30.42 12.21 -4.03
N TRP A 99 -29.40 13.04 -3.84
CA TRP A 99 -29.15 13.75 -2.57
C TRP A 99 -29.60 15.22 -2.61
N GLY A 100 -30.05 15.71 -3.76
CA GLY A 100 -30.52 17.07 -3.97
C GLY A 100 -29.43 18.15 -3.81
N ARG A 101 -29.81 19.40 -4.04
CA ARG A 101 -28.94 20.60 -4.07
C ARG A 101 -28.24 20.95 -2.74
N GLN A 102 -28.36 20.14 -1.69
CA GLN A 102 -27.72 20.37 -0.38
C GLN A 102 -26.24 19.98 -0.32
N CYS A 103 -25.66 19.43 -1.40
CA CYS A 103 -24.30 18.88 -1.39
C CYS A 103 -23.33 19.58 -2.35
N GLN A 104 -23.30 20.91 -2.40
CA GLN A 104 -22.27 21.65 -3.18
C GLN A 104 -20.83 21.44 -2.66
N LYS A 105 -20.64 20.92 -1.44
CA LYS A 105 -19.31 20.58 -0.91
C LYS A 105 -18.66 19.35 -1.58
N ILE A 106 -19.41 18.50 -2.29
CA ILE A 106 -18.85 17.28 -2.92
C ILE A 106 -18.23 17.59 -4.29
N LEU A 107 -18.71 18.60 -4.99
CA LEU A 107 -18.26 18.96 -6.35
C LEU A 107 -16.83 19.52 -6.39
N LEU A 108 -16.39 20.27 -5.37
CA LEU A 108 -15.02 20.79 -5.29
C LEU A 108 -13.94 19.71 -5.11
N MET A 109 -14.30 18.46 -4.82
CA MET A 109 -13.34 17.38 -4.62
C MET A 109 -13.14 16.49 -5.85
N PHE A 110 -14.05 16.52 -6.83
CA PHE A 110 -13.96 15.69 -8.04
C PHE A 110 -13.06 16.27 -9.13
N ASP A 111 -12.83 17.60 -9.16
CA ASP A 111 -11.85 18.21 -10.07
C ASP A 111 -10.41 17.77 -9.75
N CYS A 112 -10.13 17.39 -8.50
CA CYS A 112 -8.83 16.85 -8.11
C CYS A 112 -8.69 15.34 -8.41
N MET A 113 -9.81 14.59 -8.43
CA MET A 113 -9.80 13.12 -8.60
C MET A 113 -9.67 12.68 -10.07
N THR A 114 -10.02 13.55 -11.03
CA THR A 114 -9.82 13.28 -12.47
C THR A 114 -8.33 13.18 -12.84
N LEU A 115 -7.43 13.70 -12.00
CA LEU A 115 -5.97 13.56 -12.15
C LEU A 115 -5.37 12.29 -11.54
N MET A 116 -6.09 11.54 -10.68
CA MET A 116 -5.55 10.32 -10.04
C MET A 116 -5.98 9.00 -10.69
N PHE A 117 -6.97 9.00 -11.58
CA PHE A 117 -7.43 7.77 -12.27
C PHE A 117 -6.76 7.52 -13.64
N ARG A 118 -5.66 8.21 -13.96
CA ARG A 118 -4.90 7.99 -15.20
C ARG A 118 -3.67 7.09 -15.03
N VAL A 119 -3.51 6.44 -13.88
CA VAL A 119 -2.45 5.45 -13.66
C VAL A 119 -3.08 4.22 -13.01
N THR A 120 -2.81 3.05 -13.57
CA THR A 120 -3.21 1.69 -13.16
C THR A 120 -4.67 1.27 -13.44
N ILE A 121 -4.96 1.01 -14.72
CA ILE A 121 -5.37 -0.33 -15.19
C ILE A 121 -4.38 -0.72 -16.28
#